data_AF-A0A2X3LY14-F1
#
_entry.id   AF-A0A2X3LY14-F1
#
_cell.length_a   1.000
_cell.length_b   1.000
_cell.length_c   1.000
_cell.angle_alpha   90.00
_cell.angle_beta   90.00
_cell.angle_gamma   90.00
#
_symmetry.space_group_name_H-M   'P 1'
#
loop_
_entity.id
_entity.type
_entity.pdbx_description
1 polymer ?
#
loop_
_entity_poly.entity_id
_entity_poly.type
_entity_poly.pdbx_seq_one_letter_code
_entity_poly.pdbx_strand_id
1 'polypeptide(L)'
;MASFTSLGVGSNLPLDTLLNNLTIAEKKRLNPITQQQSDNTARLTAYGTLKSALEKFQTANTALNKADLFKSTTVTSSNEDLKVSTEAGAAPGIYTISVTQLARRRNLYELIPRQSLHQQKMHWVMSHQIHAQ
;
A
#
# COMPACT_ATOMS: atom_id res chain seq x y z
N MET A 1 20.10 -62.93 2.69
CA MET A 1 19.49 -63.93 1.79
C MET A 1 18.36 -64.57 2.59
N ALA A 2 17.10 -64.24 2.29
CA ALA A 2 15.97 -64.84 2.97
C ALA A 2 15.74 -66.23 2.39
N SER A 3 15.88 -67.24 3.22
CA SER A 3 15.66 -68.65 2.90
C SER A 3 14.19 -68.84 2.54
N PHE A 4 13.91 -69.18 1.28
CA PHE A 4 12.59 -69.67 0.88
C PHE A 4 12.48 -71.12 1.33
N THR A 5 12.05 -71.32 2.58
CA THR A 5 11.58 -72.62 3.02
C THR A 5 10.32 -72.93 2.24
N SER A 6 10.43 -73.92 1.34
CA SER A 6 9.32 -74.59 0.67
C SER A 6 8.37 -75.17 1.73
N LEU A 7 7.34 -74.40 2.09
CA LEU A 7 6.18 -74.87 2.86
C LEU A 7 4.97 -74.78 1.93
N GLY A 8 4.60 -75.92 1.32
CA GLY A 8 3.26 -76.15 0.77
C GLY A 8 2.75 -75.09 -0.21
N VAL A 9 3.28 -75.08 -1.44
CA VAL A 9 2.91 -74.16 -2.54
C VAL A 9 1.51 -74.39 -3.14
N GLY A 10 0.49 -74.64 -2.31
CA GLY A 10 -0.87 -74.90 -2.80
C GLY A 10 -1.98 -75.03 -1.76
N SER A 11 -1.75 -74.79 -0.47
CA SER A 11 -2.76 -75.03 0.57
C SER A 11 -3.07 -73.76 1.34
N ASN A 12 -4.19 -73.12 1.00
CA ASN A 12 -4.80 -72.06 1.81
C ASN A 12 -4.07 -70.70 1.87
N LEU A 13 -3.34 -70.31 0.81
CA LEU A 13 -2.71 -68.99 0.74
C LEU A 13 -3.79 -67.90 0.52
N PRO A 14 -4.01 -66.97 1.45
CA PRO A 14 -4.94 -65.88 1.23
C PRO A 14 -4.29 -64.86 0.28
N LEU A 15 -4.51 -65.06 -1.03
CA LEU A 15 -3.94 -64.24 -2.10
C LEU A 15 -4.31 -62.76 -1.95
N ASP A 16 -5.53 -62.46 -1.50
CA ASP A 16 -5.95 -61.10 -1.16
C ASP A 16 -5.09 -60.48 -0.06
N THR A 17 -4.75 -61.25 0.99
CA THR A 17 -3.90 -60.75 2.08
C THR A 17 -2.46 -60.55 1.62
N LEU A 18 -1.93 -61.44 0.77
CA LEU A 18 -0.59 -61.28 0.19
C LEU A 18 -0.51 -60.05 -0.72
N LEU A 19 -1.49 -59.87 -1.61
CA LEU A 19 -1.59 -58.72 -2.52
C LEU A 19 -1.71 -57.41 -1.73
N ASN A 20 -2.51 -57.41 -0.66
CA ASN A 20 -2.68 -56.25 0.21
C ASN A 20 -1.37 -55.92 0.95
N ASN A 21 -0.66 -56.93 1.46
CA ASN A 21 0.65 -56.75 2.11
C ASN A 21 1.72 -56.20 1.15
N LEU A 22 1.77 -56.70 -0.09
CA LEU A 22 2.65 -56.18 -1.14
C LEU A 22 2.30 -54.73 -1.50
N THR A 23 1.01 -54.42 -1.62
CA THR A 23 0.53 -53.06 -1.91
C THR A 23 0.90 -52.09 -0.77
N ILE A 24 0.76 -52.50 0.49
CA ILE A 24 1.15 -51.71 1.66
C ILE A 24 2.67 -51.51 1.70
N ALA A 25 3.45 -52.56 1.41
CA ALA A 25 4.91 -52.47 1.35
C ALA A 25 5.38 -51.51 0.25
N GLU A 26 4.74 -51.54 -0.92
CA GLU A 26 5.08 -50.62 -2.01
C GLU A 26 4.70 -49.17 -1.65
N LYS A 27 3.52 -48.95 -1.05
CA LYS A 27 3.11 -47.63 -0.55
C LYS A 27 4.05 -47.08 0.53
N LYS A 28 4.60 -47.93 1.40
CA LYS A 28 5.60 -47.51 2.41
C LYS A 28 6.85 -46.89 1.79
N ARG A 29 7.19 -47.23 0.55
CA ARG A 29 8.34 -46.62 -0.16
C ARG A 29 8.13 -45.13 -0.43
N LEU A 30 6.88 -44.64 -0.40
CA LEU A 30 6.55 -43.22 -0.56
C LEU A 30 6.69 -42.42 0.75
N ASN A 31 6.68 -43.05 1.92
CA ASN A 31 6.84 -42.36 3.21
C ASN A 31 8.04 -41.40 3.28
N PRO A 32 9.26 -41.78 2.85
CA PRO A 32 10.39 -40.85 2.89
C PRO A 32 10.18 -39.62 1.99
N ILE A 33 9.49 -39.77 0.86
CA ILE A 33 9.18 -38.66 -0.04
C ILE A 33 8.18 -37.70 0.62
N THR A 34 7.11 -38.25 1.19
CA THR A 34 6.10 -37.46 1.93
C THR A 34 6.72 -36.75 3.13
N GLN A 35 7.62 -37.42 3.85
CA GLN A 35 8.35 -36.81 4.96
C GLN A 35 9.24 -35.66 4.48
N GLN A 36 10.02 -35.86 3.42
CA GLN A 36 10.86 -34.82 2.84
C GLN A 36 10.04 -33.61 2.36
N GLN A 37 8.86 -33.85 1.78
CA GLN A 37 7.95 -32.78 1.37
C GLN A 37 7.46 -31.96 2.57
N SER A 38 7.05 -32.64 3.64
CA SER A 38 6.63 -31.99 4.89
C SER A 38 7.76 -31.16 5.49
N ASP A 39 8.95 -31.74 5.60
CA ASP A 39 10.13 -31.07 6.17
C ASP A 39 10.54 -29.84 5.35
N ASN A 40 10.51 -29.96 4.01
CA ASN A 40 10.82 -28.84 3.12
C ASN A 40 9.77 -27.73 3.21
N THR A 41 8.49 -28.08 3.35
CA THR A 41 7.40 -27.11 3.53
C THR A 41 7.53 -26.38 4.87
N ALA A 42 7.88 -27.11 5.94
CA ALA A 42 8.15 -26.54 7.24
C ALA A 42 9.35 -25.57 7.20
N ARG A 43 10.45 -25.97 6.55
CA ARG A 43 11.63 -25.09 6.33
C ARG A 43 11.26 -23.84 5.54
N LEU A 44 10.49 -23.97 4.46
CA LEU A 44 10.04 -22.83 3.65
C LEU A 44 9.21 -21.84 4.48
N THR A 45 8.25 -22.36 5.26
CA THR A 45 7.42 -21.54 6.16
C THR A 45 8.27 -20.83 7.22
N ALA A 46 9.26 -21.52 7.79
CA ALA A 46 10.19 -20.94 8.75
C ALA A 46 11.02 -19.80 8.12
N TYR A 47 11.55 -19.99 6.92
CA TYR A 47 12.27 -18.94 6.19
C TYR A 47 11.36 -17.77 5.82
N GLY A 48 10.11 -18.02 5.42
CA GLY A 48 9.13 -16.97 5.15
C GLY A 48 8.87 -16.11 6.39
N THR A 49 8.69 -16.77 7.54
CA THR A 49 8.48 -16.10 8.83
C THR A 49 9.71 -15.27 9.23
N LEU A 50 10.91 -15.83 9.09
CA LEU A 50 12.17 -15.14 9.38
C LEU A 50 12.35 -13.91 8.48
N LYS A 51 12.09 -14.06 7.17
CA LYS A 51 12.15 -12.95 6.22
C LYS A 51 11.19 -11.83 6.62
N SER A 52 9.94 -12.15 6.92
CA SER A 52 8.96 -11.15 7.36
C SER A 52 9.37 -10.45 8.66
N ALA A 53 9.98 -11.18 9.61
CA ALA A 53 10.52 -10.58 10.82
C ALA A 53 11.68 -9.62 10.53
N LEU A 54 12.60 -10.01 9.65
CA LEU A 54 13.72 -9.17 9.21
C LEU A 54 13.25 -7.91 8.46
N GLU A 55 12.25 -8.02 7.61
CA GLU A 55 11.67 -6.87 6.90
C GLU A 55 11.02 -5.87 7.86
N LYS A 56 10.28 -6.37 8.87
CA LYS A 56 9.71 -5.53 9.94
C LYS A 56 10.82 -4.83 10.73
N PHE A 57 11.87 -5.56 11.10
CA PHE A 57 13.01 -5.00 11.80
C PHE A 57 13.73 -3.94 10.96
N GLN A 58 14.00 -4.21 9.68
CA GLN A 58 14.61 -3.26 8.75
C GLN A 58 13.77 -1.99 8.61
N THR A 59 12.45 -2.14 8.50
CA THR A 59 11.53 -1.00 8.42
C THR A 59 11.59 -0.15 9.69
N ALA A 60 11.53 -0.78 10.86
CA ALA A 60 11.65 -0.09 12.15
C ALA A 60 13.01 0.62 12.29
N ASN A 61 14.11 -0.04 11.93
CA ASN A 61 15.44 0.55 11.95
C ASN A 61 15.57 1.71 10.95
N THR A 62 14.96 1.62 9.78
CA THR A 62 14.95 2.72 8.80
C THR A 62 14.15 3.92 9.30
N ALA A 63 13.02 3.67 9.97
CA ALA A 63 12.26 4.72 10.64
C ALA A 63 13.11 5.39 11.73
N LEU A 64 13.78 4.61 12.57
CA LEU A 64 14.62 5.11 13.66
C LEU A 64 15.87 5.87 13.18
N ASN A 65 16.47 5.49 12.06
CA ASN A 65 17.65 6.17 11.51
C ASN A 65 17.37 7.54 10.89
N LYS A 66 16.11 7.99 10.87
CA LYS A 66 15.78 9.34 10.37
C LYS A 66 16.25 10.39 11.38
N ALA A 67 17.30 11.13 11.03
CA ALA A 67 17.83 12.23 11.85
C ALA A 67 16.76 13.27 12.22
N ASP A 68 15.74 13.43 11.37
CA ASP A 68 14.61 14.34 11.58
C ASP A 68 13.79 14.03 12.83
N LEU A 69 13.71 12.76 13.25
CA LEU A 69 13.03 12.38 14.50
C LEU A 69 13.69 13.03 15.72
N PHE A 70 15.02 13.14 15.72
CA PHE A 70 15.78 13.65 16.85
C PHE A 70 15.98 15.17 16.79
N LYS A 71 15.71 15.79 15.64
CA LYS A 71 15.80 17.24 15.42
C LYS A 71 14.42 17.89 15.27
N SER A 72 13.36 17.13 15.52
CA SER A 72 12.00 17.63 15.45
C SER A 72 11.74 18.62 16.59
N THR A 73 11.14 19.75 16.27
CA THR A 73 10.71 20.76 17.24
C THR A 73 9.19 20.80 17.26
N THR A 74 8.59 20.94 18.44
CA THR A 74 7.14 21.13 18.58
C THR A 74 6.83 22.63 18.63
N VAL A 75 5.80 23.06 17.89
CA VAL A 75 5.32 24.44 17.92
C VAL A 75 3.99 24.52 18.64
N THR A 76 3.88 25.45 19.57
CA THR A 76 2.63 25.84 20.21
C THR A 76 2.32 27.28 19.81
N SER A 77 1.18 27.50 19.14
CA SER A 77 0.69 28.85 18.82
C SER A 77 -0.27 29.31 19.91
N SER A 78 -0.25 30.59 20.24
CA SER A 78 -1.22 31.22 21.14
C SER A 78 -2.51 31.66 20.43
N ASN A 79 -2.61 31.49 19.12
CA ASN A 79 -3.78 31.85 18.30
C ASN A 79 -4.12 30.72 17.31
N GLU A 80 -5.40 30.35 17.23
CA GLU A 80 -5.91 29.29 16.34
C GLU A 80 -5.94 29.69 14.85
N ASP A 81 -6.00 31.00 14.57
CA ASP A 81 -6.02 31.54 13.19
C ASP A 81 -4.68 31.40 12.46
N LEU A 82 -3.60 31.11 13.19
CA LEU A 82 -2.26 30.91 12.63
C LEU A 82 -1.78 29.48 12.90
N LYS A 83 -1.78 28.66 11.85
CA LYS A 83 -1.16 27.32 11.88
C LYS A 83 0.32 27.43 11.55
N VAL A 84 1.16 26.97 12.47
CA VAL A 84 2.61 26.93 12.31
C VAL A 84 3.07 25.49 12.39
N SER A 85 3.90 25.07 11.43
CA SER A 85 4.57 23.78 11.41
C SER A 85 6.07 24.00 11.26
N THR A 86 6.88 23.17 11.92
CA THR A 86 8.33 23.19 11.82
C THR A 86 8.86 21.95 11.12
N GLU A 87 9.93 22.13 10.36
CA GLU A 87 10.75 21.05 9.84
C GLU A 87 11.90 20.72 10.80
N ALA A 88 12.56 19.59 10.57
CA ALA A 88 13.68 19.15 11.38
C ALA A 88 14.84 20.16 11.32
N GLY A 89 15.39 20.51 12.49
CA GLY A 89 16.47 21.47 12.60
C GLY A 89 16.05 22.94 12.72
N ALA A 90 14.75 23.21 12.90
CA ALA A 90 14.28 24.54 13.30
C ALA A 90 14.96 24.97 14.62
N ALA A 91 15.39 26.22 14.70
CA ALA A 91 16.00 26.75 15.92
C ALA A 91 14.92 26.89 17.02
N PRO A 92 15.16 26.40 18.25
CA PRO A 92 14.22 26.59 19.34
C PRO A 92 14.19 28.05 19.79
N GLY A 93 13.00 28.61 19.96
CA GLY A 93 12.84 29.99 20.39
C GLY A 93 11.38 30.45 20.45
N ILE A 94 11.15 31.60 21.09
CA ILE A 94 9.86 32.29 21.09
C ILE A 94 9.89 33.34 19.98
N TYR A 95 8.92 33.26 19.08
CA TYR A 95 8.80 34.17 17.95
C TYR A 95 7.50 34.98 18.07
N THR A 96 7.61 36.30 18.10
CA THR A 96 6.46 37.22 18.08
C THR A 96 6.12 37.57 16.64
N ILE A 97 4.91 37.22 16.20
CA ILE A 97 4.43 37.43 14.83
C ILE A 97 3.27 38.43 14.84
N SER A 98 3.37 39.48 14.02
CA SER A 98 2.29 40.46 13.81
C SER A 98 1.77 40.36 12.38
N VAL A 99 0.49 40.06 12.22
CA VAL A 99 -0.17 39.95 10.91
C VAL A 99 -0.99 41.22 10.67
N THR A 100 -0.56 42.04 9.70
CA THR A 100 -1.20 43.33 9.39
C THR A 100 -2.21 43.24 8.25
N GLN A 101 -1.97 42.37 7.25
CA GLN A 101 -2.87 42.17 6.13
C GLN A 101 -2.71 40.77 5.53
N LEU A 102 -3.83 40.11 5.22
CA LEU A 102 -3.83 38.83 4.51
C LEU A 102 -3.56 39.04 3.03
N ALA A 103 -2.78 38.11 2.44
CA ALA A 103 -2.60 38.03 1.00
C ALA A 103 -3.95 37.79 0.32
N ARG A 104 -4.28 38.62 -0.66
CA ARG A 104 -5.52 38.50 -1.45
C ARG A 104 -5.17 38.30 -2.91
N ARG A 105 -5.92 37.43 -3.59
CA ARG A 105 -5.84 37.28 -5.04
C ARG A 105 -6.41 38.53 -5.73
N ARG A 106 -5.75 38.99 -6.81
CA ARG A 106 -6.25 40.07 -7.66
C ARG A 106 -7.41 39.57 -8.53
N ASN A 107 -8.57 40.20 -8.41
CA ASN A 107 -9.71 39.96 -9.31
C ASN A 107 -9.77 41.13 -10.30
N LEU A 108 -9.63 40.83 -11.59
CA LEU A 108 -9.86 41.79 -12.67
C LEU A 108 -11.31 41.61 -13.12
N TYR A 109 -12.16 42.59 -12.81
CA TYR A 109 -13.46 42.69 -13.44
C TYR A 109 -13.32 43.63 -14.63
N GLU A 110 -13.56 43.12 -15.83
CA GLU A 110 -13.63 43.94 -17.03
C GLU A 110 -14.92 44.77 -16.96
N LEU A 111 -14.78 46.05 -16.63
CA LEU A 111 -15.88 47.01 -16.73
C LEU A 111 -16.18 47.22 -18.21
N ILE A 112 -17.10 46.44 -18.78
CA ILE A 112 -17.69 46.77 -20.08
C ILE A 112 -18.41 48.12 -19.89
N PRO A 113 -17.96 49.23 -20.52
CA PRO A 113 -18.57 50.53 -20.30
C PRO A 113 -20.02 50.50 -20.80
N ARG A 114 -20.98 50.88 -19.93
CA ARG A 114 -22.42 51.01 -20.25
C ARG A 114 -22.72 51.86 -21.50
N GLN A 115 -21.77 52.64 -21.99
CA GLN A 115 -21.90 53.44 -23.20
C GLN A 115 -22.00 52.58 -24.48
N SER A 116 -21.42 51.36 -24.49
CA SER A 116 -21.50 50.45 -25.64
C SER A 116 -22.93 49.95 -25.89
N LEU A 117 -23.69 49.65 -24.82
CA LEU A 117 -25.07 49.16 -24.93
C LEU A 117 -26.04 50.22 -25.46
N HIS A 118 -25.84 51.49 -25.13
CA HIS A 118 -26.70 52.56 -25.67
C HIS A 118 -26.43 52.80 -27.16
N GLN A 119 -25.17 52.78 -27.59
CA GLN A 119 -24.84 52.95 -29.01
C GLN A 119 -25.31 51.77 -29.86
N GLN A 120 -25.17 50.53 -29.39
CA GLN A 120 -25.67 49.35 -30.12
C GLN A 120 -27.20 49.33 -30.19
N LYS A 121 -27.90 49.74 -29.12
CA LYS A 121 -29.36 49.80 -29.12
C LYS A 121 -29.90 50.89 -30.04
N MET A 122 -29.26 52.05 -30.11
CA MET A 122 -29.63 53.12 -31.04
C MET A 122 -29.37 52.70 -32.50
N HIS A 123 -28.23 52.06 -32.80
CA HIS A 123 -27.93 51.58 -34.15
C HIS A 123 -28.94 50.53 -34.63
N TRP A 124 -29.35 49.62 -33.75
CA TRP A 124 -30.34 48.58 -34.09
C TRP A 124 -31.74 49.16 -34.37
N VAL A 125 -32.15 50.18 -33.61
CA VAL A 125 -33.42 50.89 -33.81
C VAL A 125 -33.39 51.71 -35.11
N MET A 126 -32.30 52.41 -35.40
CA MET A 126 -32.17 53.16 -36.66
C MET A 126 -32.18 52.23 -37.89
N SER A 127 -31.53 51.07 -37.84
CA SER A 127 -31.51 50.14 -39.00
C SER A 127 -32.87 49.49 -39.29
N HIS A 128 -33.73 49.29 -38.28
CA HIS A 128 -35.08 48.74 -38.49
C HIS A 128 -36.09 49.76 -39.03
N GLN A 129 -35.84 51.06 -38.85
CA GLN A 129 -36.75 52.10 -39.36
C GLN A 129 -36.57 52.37 -40.86
N ILE A 130 -35.42 52.01 -41.44
CA ILE A 130 -35.08 52.32 -42.84
C ILE A 130 -35.61 51.27 -43.84
N HIS A 131 -36.06 50.10 -43.38
CA HIS A 131 -36.64 49.06 -44.26
C HIS A 131 -38.18 49.10 -44.37
N ALA A 132 -38.83 50.17 -43.89
CA ALA A 132 -40.30 50.30 -43.88
C ALA A 132 -40.84 51.54 -44.62
N GLN A 133 -40.07 52.13 -45.54
CA GLN A 133 -40.55 53.12 -46.52
C GLN A 133 -40.04 52.80 -47.92
#